data_AF-A0A1Q8BHA9-F1
#
_entry.id   AF-A0A1Q8BHA9-F1
#
_cell.length_a   1.000
_cell.length_b   1.000
_cell.length_c   1.000
_cell.angle_alpha   90.00
_cell.angle_beta   90.00
_cell.angle_gamma   90.00
#
_symmetry.space_group_name_H-M   'P 1'
#
loop_
_entity.id
_entity.type
_entity.pdbx_description
1 polymer ?
#
loop_
_entity_poly.entity_id
_entity_poly.type
_entity_poly.pdbx_seq_one_letter_code
_entity_poly.pdbx_strand_id
1 'polypeptide(L)'
;MPGLSFAAVQFRIAEGLKPAIAKRWTLAFAFALGNFLGNLISPFAGIYELGFMPLMNVVGGLLAYGIARAFKRNYLIAGLVYAAVISLSVSWMLHVLFNIPLEALVPLLIASEEAVMIIGAVLFYLVEKRWKWYQ
;
A
#
# COMPACT_ATOMS: atom_id res chain seq x y z
N MET A 1 -12.94 8.61 25.09
CA MET A 1 -12.21 9.10 23.91
C MET A 1 -11.46 7.94 23.31
N PRO A 2 -11.87 7.35 22.18
CA PRO A 2 -11.08 6.31 21.51
C PRO A 2 -9.89 7.02 20.83
N GLY A 3 -8.88 7.31 21.66
CA GLY A 3 -7.72 8.10 21.29
C GLY A 3 -6.68 7.26 20.57
N LEU A 4 -6.16 7.81 19.47
CA LEU A 4 -4.87 7.51 18.84
C LEU A 4 -4.70 6.18 18.10
N SER A 5 -5.49 5.13 18.37
CA SER A 5 -5.35 3.87 17.61
C SER A 5 -6.00 3.89 16.22
N PHE A 6 -6.84 4.89 15.94
CA PHE A 6 -7.45 5.19 14.64
C PHE A 6 -6.83 6.42 13.97
N ALA A 7 -5.61 6.80 14.36
CA ALA A 7 -4.90 7.84 13.64
C ALA A 7 -4.63 7.31 12.23
N ALA A 8 -5.20 8.00 11.24
CA ALA A 8 -5.09 7.73 9.80
C ALA A 8 -3.64 7.55 9.28
N VAL A 9 -2.63 7.77 10.13
CA VAL A 9 -1.21 7.55 9.89
C VAL A 9 -0.73 6.35 10.73
N GLN A 10 -1.14 5.13 10.39
CA GLN A 10 -0.40 3.96 10.84
C GLN A 10 0.75 3.75 9.85
N PHE A 11 1.97 4.04 10.28
CA PHE A 11 3.17 3.59 9.58
C PHE A 11 3.22 2.06 9.61
N ARG A 12 2.59 1.42 8.63
CA ARG A 12 2.56 -0.04 8.53
C ARG A 12 3.86 -0.49 7.89
N ILE A 13 4.74 -1.10 8.67
CA ILE A 13 5.98 -1.74 8.17
C ILE A 13 5.67 -2.68 7.00
N ALA A 14 4.49 -3.32 7.02
CA ALA A 14 4.00 -4.16 5.94
C ALA A 14 3.90 -3.45 4.58
N GLU A 15 3.70 -2.13 4.55
CA GLU A 15 3.62 -1.35 3.32
C GLU A 15 4.98 -1.12 2.67
N GLY A 16 6.04 -1.12 3.47
CA GLY A 16 7.41 -1.14 2.97
C GLY A 16 7.74 -2.43 2.19
N LEU A 17 6.90 -3.47 2.28
CA LEU A 17 7.04 -4.69 1.48
C LEU A 17 6.45 -4.55 0.07
N LYS A 18 5.51 -3.62 -0.14
CA LYS A 18 4.77 -3.44 -1.41
C LYS A 18 5.67 -3.17 -2.63
N PRO A 19 6.80 -2.41 -2.54
CA PRO A 19 7.71 -2.20 -3.66
C PRO A 19 8.26 -3.48 -4.29
N ALA A 20 8.34 -4.59 -3.53
CA ALA A 20 8.75 -5.91 -4.01
C ALA A 20 7.96 -6.37 -5.25
N ILE A 21 6.73 -5.88 -5.40
CA ILE A 21 5.85 -6.22 -6.51
C ILE A 21 6.48 -5.96 -7.88
N ALA A 22 7.45 -5.04 -7.98
CA ALA A 22 8.19 -4.75 -9.20
C ALA A 22 8.76 -6.01 -9.89
N LYS A 23 9.08 -7.06 -9.12
CA LYS A 23 9.66 -8.30 -9.63
C LYS A 23 8.64 -9.42 -9.82
N ARG A 24 7.60 -9.51 -8.98
CA ARG A 24 6.65 -10.63 -8.99
C ARG A 24 5.21 -10.15 -8.78
N TRP A 25 4.36 -10.34 -9.79
CA TRP A 25 2.95 -9.95 -9.75
C TRP A 25 2.12 -10.74 -8.75
N THR A 26 2.52 -11.97 -8.41
CA THR A 26 1.79 -12.80 -7.43
C THR A 26 1.78 -12.19 -6.03
N LEU A 27 2.70 -11.26 -5.74
CA LEU A 27 2.72 -10.51 -4.49
C LEU A 27 1.49 -9.61 -4.34
N ALA A 28 0.83 -9.20 -5.43
CA ALA A 28 -0.43 -8.43 -5.36
C ALA A 28 -1.50 -9.17 -4.53
N PHE A 29 -1.64 -10.47 -4.80
CA PHE A 29 -2.59 -11.34 -4.10
C PHE A 29 -2.16 -11.62 -2.67
N ALA A 30 -0.85 -11.80 -2.43
CA ALA A 30 -0.32 -11.99 -1.08
C ALA A 30 -0.56 -10.76 -0.20
N PHE A 31 -0.35 -9.55 -0.73
CA PHE A 31 -0.63 -8.31 -0.01
C PHE A 31 -2.12 -8.10 0.22
N ALA A 32 -2.97 -8.40 -0.76
CA ALA A 32 -4.41 -8.33 -0.61
C ALA A 32 -4.93 -9.30 0.45
N LEU A 33 -4.43 -10.54 0.47
CA LEU A 33 -4.78 -11.55 1.45
C LEU A 33 -4.27 -11.16 2.85
N GLY A 34 -3.04 -10.66 2.97
CA GLY A 34 -2.51 -10.13 4.22
C GLY A 34 -3.33 -8.94 4.75
N ASN A 35 -3.75 -8.04 3.85
CA ASN A 35 -4.62 -6.92 4.18
C ASN A 35 -6.01 -7.39 4.63
N PHE A 36 -6.59 -8.38 3.94
CA PHE A 36 -7.87 -8.99 4.34
C PHE A 36 -7.78 -9.63 5.72
N LEU A 37 -6.76 -10.46 5.98
CA LEU A 37 -6.55 -11.09 7.28
C LEU A 37 -6.28 -10.07 8.39
N GLY A 38 -5.50 -9.01 8.11
CA GLY A 38 -5.27 -7.92 9.05
C GLY A 38 -6.56 -7.17 9.38
N ASN A 39 -7.42 -6.96 8.39
CA ASN A 39 -8.70 -6.26 8.55
C ASN A 39 -9.77 -7.12 9.26
N LEU A 40 -9.67 -8.45 9.24
CA LEU A 40 -10.55 -9.34 10.04
C LEU A 40 -10.37 -9.16 11.55
N ILE A 41 -9.20 -8.69 11.99
CA ILE A 41 -8.89 -8.43 13.41
C ILE A 41 -9.26 -6.97 13.77
N SER A 42 -9.59 -6.13 12.78
CA SER A 42 -9.97 -4.74 13.01
C SER A 42 -11.36 -4.65 13.66
N PRO A 43 -11.53 -3.85 14.73
CA PRO A 43 -12.84 -3.66 15.37
C PRO A 43 -13.85 -2.91 14.48
N PHE A 44 -13.44 -2.43 13.30
CA PHE A 44 -14.26 -1.66 12.36
C PHE A 44 -14.63 -2.44 11.09
N ALA A 45 -14.37 -3.76 11.05
CA ALA A 45 -14.52 -4.72 9.95
C ALA A 45 -15.82 -4.60 9.11
N GLY A 46 -15.94 -3.51 8.38
CA GLY A 46 -17.04 -3.20 7.47
C GLY A 46 -16.72 -3.65 6.05
N ILE A 47 -17.73 -3.56 5.17
CA ILE A 47 -17.63 -3.96 3.76
C ILE A 47 -16.47 -3.23 3.05
N TYR A 48 -16.18 -1.99 3.43
CA TYR A 48 -15.09 -1.21 2.85
C TYR A 48 -13.69 -1.72 3.26
N GLU A 49 -13.49 -2.09 4.52
CA GLU A 49 -12.20 -2.63 4.97
C GLU A 49 -11.98 -4.07 4.48
N LEU A 50 -13.03 -4.90 4.46
CA LEU A 50 -12.91 -6.32 4.10
C LEU A 50 -12.99 -6.58 2.60
N GLY A 51 -13.70 -5.74 1.83
CA GLY A 51 -13.88 -5.93 0.39
C GLY A 51 -13.07 -4.94 -0.43
N PHE A 52 -13.30 -3.65 -0.21
CA PHE A 52 -12.72 -2.59 -1.05
C PHE A 52 -11.19 -2.47 -0.88
N MET A 53 -10.70 -2.57 0.36
CA MET A 53 -9.27 -2.39 0.65
C MET A 53 -8.38 -3.53 0.07
N PRO A 54 -8.74 -4.83 0.19
CA PRO A 54 -8.01 -5.91 -0.49
C PRO A 54 -8.11 -5.80 -2.02
N LEU A 55 -9.27 -5.43 -2.54
CA LEU A 55 -9.46 -5.21 -3.98
C LEU A 55 -8.50 -4.14 -4.51
N MET A 56 -8.43 -2.99 -3.83
CA MET A 56 -7.53 -1.91 -4.22
C MET A 56 -6.05 -2.27 -4.05
N ASN A 57 -5.68 -3.16 -3.12
CA ASN A 57 -4.32 -3.71 -3.06
C ASN A 57 -3.99 -4.60 -4.27
N VAL A 58 -4.95 -5.39 -4.77
CA VAL A 58 -4.76 -6.16 -6.01
C VAL A 58 -4.61 -5.21 -7.21
N VAL A 59 -5.54 -4.25 -7.36
CA VAL A 59 -5.54 -3.30 -8.47
C VAL A 59 -4.26 -2.45 -8.45
N GLY A 60 -3.94 -1.84 -7.32
CA GLY A 60 -2.71 -1.05 -7.13
C GLY A 60 -1.46 -1.88 -7.37
N GLY A 61 -1.44 -3.14 -6.92
CA GLY A 61 -0.33 -4.04 -7.16
C GLY A 61 -0.12 -4.45 -8.61
N LEU A 62 -1.20 -4.75 -9.34
CA LEU A 62 -1.13 -5.08 -10.76
C LEU A 62 -0.74 -3.86 -11.60
N LEU A 63 -1.27 -2.68 -11.28
CA LEU A 63 -0.88 -1.42 -11.93
C LEU A 63 0.59 -1.09 -11.66
N ALA A 64 1.03 -1.17 -10.40
CA ALA A 64 2.42 -0.97 -10.01
C ALA A 64 3.36 -1.94 -10.72
N TYR A 65 2.98 -3.22 -10.83
CA TYR A 65 3.75 -4.20 -11.58
C TYR A 65 3.82 -3.88 -13.08
N GLY A 66 2.69 -3.52 -13.69
CA GLY A 66 2.60 -3.19 -15.11
C GLY A 66 3.47 -1.98 -15.46
N ILE A 67 3.36 -0.90 -14.69
CA ILE A 67 4.17 0.30 -14.88
C ILE A 67 5.64 0.00 -14.58
N ALA A 68 5.96 -0.65 -13.46
CA ALA A 68 7.34 -1.01 -13.15
C ALA A 68 7.96 -1.86 -14.27
N ARG A 69 7.21 -2.79 -14.88
CA ARG A 69 7.68 -3.59 -16.02
C ARG A 69 8.06 -2.72 -17.22
N ALA A 70 7.31 -1.66 -17.51
CA ALA A 70 7.66 -0.70 -18.55
C ALA A 70 8.96 0.07 -18.21
N PHE A 71 9.21 0.34 -16.93
CA PHE A 71 10.41 1.03 -16.43
C PHE A 71 11.48 0.07 -15.87
N LYS A 72 11.79 -1.02 -16.58
CA LYS A 72 12.88 -1.97 -16.23
C LYS A 72 12.76 -2.62 -14.84
N ARG A 73 11.54 -2.81 -14.34
CA ARG A 73 11.21 -3.40 -13.01
C ARG A 73 11.84 -2.63 -11.84
N ASN A 74 11.81 -1.30 -11.92
CA ASN A 74 12.32 -0.42 -10.86
C ASN A 74 11.41 -0.45 -9.62
N TYR A 75 11.99 -0.73 -8.44
CA TYR A 75 11.30 -0.76 -7.15
C TYR A 75 10.70 0.59 -6.75
N LEU A 76 11.39 1.70 -7.03
CA LEU A 76 10.89 3.04 -6.67
C LEU A 76 9.61 3.37 -7.44
N ILE A 77 9.57 3.05 -8.74
CA ILE A 77 8.40 3.31 -9.58
C ILE A 77 7.23 2.42 -9.15
N ALA A 78 7.49 1.15 -8.82
CA ALA A 78 6.46 0.28 -8.27
C ALA A 78 5.91 0.83 -6.95
N GLY A 79 6.79 1.28 -6.04
CA GLY A 79 6.42 1.88 -4.76
C GLY A 79 5.59 3.15 -4.95
N LEU A 80 6.03 4.10 -5.78
CA LEU A 80 5.31 5.35 -6.03
C LEU A 80 3.90 5.11 -6.61
N VAL A 81 3.79 4.23 -7.61
CA VAL A 81 2.48 3.90 -8.19
C VAL A 81 1.57 3.24 -7.15
N TYR A 82 2.10 2.28 -6.38
CA TYR A 82 1.31 1.60 -5.37
C TYR A 82 0.88 2.57 -4.25
N ALA A 83 1.77 3.44 -3.79
CA ALA A 83 1.49 4.47 -2.80
C ALA A 83 0.40 5.42 -3.27
N ALA A 84 0.48 5.91 -4.51
CA ALA A 84 -0.54 6.78 -5.09
C ALA A 84 -1.91 6.10 -5.15
N VAL A 85 -1.98 4.84 -5.59
CA VAL A 85 -3.27 4.12 -5.69
C VAL A 85 -3.87 3.88 -4.30
N ILE A 86 -3.06 3.43 -3.32
CA ILE A 86 -3.56 3.13 -1.97
C ILE A 86 -3.94 4.40 -1.22
N SER A 87 -3.09 5.41 -1.21
CA SER A 87 -3.37 6.67 -0.51
C SER A 87 -4.64 7.33 -1.04
N LEU A 88 -4.88 7.34 -2.35
CA LEU A 88 -6.13 7.83 -2.95
C LEU A 88 -7.33 6.97 -2.54
N SER A 89 -7.17 5.64 -2.58
CA SER A 89 -8.24 4.70 -2.19
C SER A 89 -8.63 4.84 -0.72
N VAL A 90 -7.65 4.97 0.17
CA VAL A 90 -7.86 5.14 1.62
C VAL A 90 -8.43 6.52 1.91
N SER A 91 -7.94 7.58 1.25
CA SER A 91 -8.49 8.94 1.38
C SER A 91 -9.96 8.97 1.00
N TRP A 92 -10.32 8.36 -0.14
CA TRP A 92 -11.71 8.23 -0.59
C TRP A 92 -12.57 7.47 0.43
N MET A 93 -12.07 6.33 0.91
CA MET A 93 -12.77 5.50 1.88
C MET A 93 -13.03 6.25 3.19
N LEU A 94 -12.04 6.97 3.72
CA LEU A 94 -12.17 7.76 4.95
C LEU A 94 -13.11 8.95 4.77
N HIS A 95 -13.11 9.58 3.59
CA HIS A 95 -14.08 10.62 3.27
C HIS A 95 -15.51 10.07 3.29
N VAL A 96 -15.76 8.90 2.69
CA VAL A 96 -17.09 8.27 2.67
C VAL A 96 -17.55 7.82 4.07
N LEU A 97 -16.64 7.28 4.90
CA LEU A 97 -16.99 6.75 6.23
C LEU A 97 -17.14 7.84 7.30
N PHE A 98 -16.27 8.86 7.29
CA PHE A 98 -16.14 9.84 8.37
C PHE A 98 -16.41 11.28 7.93
N ASN A 99 -16.73 11.50 6.64
CA ASN A 99 -17.00 12.83 6.05
C ASN A 99 -15.86 13.84 6.26
N ILE A 100 -14.62 13.35 6.32
CA ILE A 100 -13.41 14.17 6.53
C ILE A 100 -13.00 14.80 5.18
N PRO A 101 -12.58 16.07 5.13
CA PRO A 101 -12.19 16.73 3.89
C PRO A 101 -11.02 16.03 3.18
N LEU A 102 -11.22 15.69 1.90
CA LEU A 102 -10.22 15.03 1.05
C LEU A 102 -8.94 15.85 0.90
N GLU A 103 -9.05 17.18 0.86
CA GLU A 103 -7.92 18.10 0.71
C GLU A 103 -6.88 17.96 1.83
N ALA A 104 -7.32 17.56 3.04
CA ALA A 104 -6.42 17.30 4.16
C ALA A 104 -5.91 15.85 4.17
N LEU A 105 -6.76 14.88 3.82
CA LEU A 105 -6.43 13.45 3.85
C LEU A 105 -5.44 13.04 2.76
N VAL A 106 -5.69 13.48 1.52
CA VAL A 106 -4.90 13.09 0.36
C VAL A 106 -3.41 13.42 0.52
N PRO A 107 -3.00 14.68 0.80
CA PRO A 107 -1.58 15.00 0.94
C PRO A 107 -0.94 14.32 2.14
N LEU A 108 -1.68 14.15 3.25
CA LEU A 108 -1.17 13.48 4.45
C LEU A 108 -0.88 11.99 4.17
N LEU A 109 -1.84 11.29 3.57
CA LEU A 109 -1.73 9.86 3.30
C LEU A 109 -0.75 9.56 2.17
N ILE A 110 -0.71 10.39 1.13
CA ILE A 110 0.31 10.29 0.07
C ILE A 110 1.69 10.43 0.69
N ALA A 111 1.94 11.47 1.49
CA ALA A 111 3.24 11.70 2.09
C ALA A 111 3.69 10.53 2.99
N SER A 112 2.78 9.98 3.81
CA SER A 112 3.12 8.84 4.67
C SER A 112 3.40 7.55 3.88
N GLU A 113 2.55 7.23 2.90
CA GLU A 113 2.67 6.01 2.10
C GLU A 113 3.91 6.05 1.19
N GLU A 114 4.16 7.19 0.54
CA GLU A 114 5.35 7.38 -0.29
C GLU A 114 6.63 7.26 0.55
N ALA A 115 6.68 7.87 1.73
CA ALA A 115 7.85 7.75 2.61
C ALA A 115 8.15 6.28 2.94
N VAL A 116 7.14 5.50 3.32
CA VAL A 116 7.29 4.07 3.64
C VAL A 116 7.69 3.26 2.42
N MET A 117 7.08 3.49 1.27
CA MET A 117 7.37 2.74 0.05
C MET A 117 8.72 3.11 -0.57
N ILE A 118 9.21 4.34 -0.39
CA ILE A 118 10.58 4.72 -0.75
C ILE A 118 11.57 3.96 0.14
N ILE A 119 11.36 3.94 1.46
CA ILE A 119 12.20 3.16 2.39
C ILE A 119 12.20 1.69 1.97
N GLY A 120 11.02 1.12 1.72
CA GLY A 120 10.86 -0.24 1.23
C GLY A 120 11.62 -0.52 -0.06
N ALA A 121 11.50 0.37 -1.04
CA ALA A 121 12.18 0.24 -2.33
C ALA A 121 13.70 0.27 -2.20
N VAL A 122 14.24 1.15 -1.34
CA VAL A 122 15.67 1.20 -1.03
C VAL A 122 16.13 -0.09 -0.37
N LEU A 123 15.36 -0.62 0.59
CA LEU A 123 15.67 -1.90 1.24
C LEU A 123 15.71 -3.05 0.22
N PHE A 124 14.71 -3.19 -0.65
CA PHE A 124 14.71 -4.23 -1.68
C PHE A 124 15.85 -4.07 -2.69
N TYR A 125 16.22 -2.83 -3.02
CA TYR A 125 17.38 -2.57 -3.87
C TYR A 125 18.69 -3.04 -3.19
N LEU A 126 18.87 -2.76 -1.90
CA LEU A 126 20.02 -3.22 -1.13
C LEU A 126 20.06 -4.74 -0.97
N VAL A 127 18.90 -5.37 -0.77
CA VAL A 127 18.77 -6.84 -0.71
C VAL A 127 19.11 -7.45 -2.06
N GLU A 128 18.59 -6.92 -3.17
CA GLU A 128 18.89 -7.42 -4.52
C GLU A 128 20.39 -7.35 -4.86
N LYS A 129 21.11 -6.37 -4.32
CA LYS A 129 22.57 -6.25 -4.47
C LYS A 129 23.33 -7.44 -3.85
N ARG A 130 22.77 -8.07 -2.80
CA ARG A 130 23.39 -9.20 -2.10
C ARG A 130 22.76 -10.55 -2.45
N TRP A 131 21.46 -10.60 -2.75
CA TRP A 131 20.71 -11.82 -3.02
C TRP A 131 19.55 -11.57 -4.01
N LYS A 132 19.52 -12.33 -5.11
CA LYS A 132 18.34 -12.47 -5.98
C LYS A 132 17.23 -13.27 -5.27
N TRP A 133 16.36 -12.57 -4.57
CA TRP A 133 15.26 -13.15 -3.78
C TRP A 133 14.04 -13.58 -4.61
N TYR A 134 14.01 -13.28 -5.91
CA TYR A 134 12.85 -13.46 -6.79
C TYR A 134 12.98 -14.63 -7.78
N GLN A 135 14.00 -15.48 -7.62
CA GLN A 135 14.21 -16.68 -8.46
C GLN A 135 13.31 -17.83 -8.04
#